data_AF-D4DM44-F1
#
_entry.id   AF-D4DM44-F1
#
_cell.length_a   1.000
_cell.length_b   1.000
_cell.length_c   1.000
_cell.angle_alpha   90.00
_cell.angle_beta   90.00
_cell.angle_gamma   90.00
#
_symmetry.space_group_name_H-M   'P 1'
#
loop_
_entity.id
_entity.type
_entity.pdbx_description
1 polymer ?
#
loop_
_entity_poly.entity_id
_entity_poly.type
_entity_poly.pdbx_seq_one_letter_code
_entity_poly.pdbx_strand_id
1 'polypeptide(L)'
;MMNLTFAIPSLNRPSERPVPFDTPGLNALLRFGHFTSLPAETSVFYARHLWRGRPEISILAELGLSVDTPALLAAPVCQQMGMNQAHLASGRALSVTAQEAAQWCAGLNDFFVRTVGGFTRSNPTYGC
;
A
#
# COMPACT_ATOMS: atom_id res chain seq x y z
N MET A 1 18.97 -9.03 -22.97
CA MET A 1 17.60 -8.85 -23.49
C MET A 1 16.74 -8.39 -22.33
N MET A 2 16.22 -7.17 -22.34
CA MET A 2 15.42 -6.62 -21.22
C MET A 2 13.93 -6.84 -21.49
N ASN A 3 13.26 -7.54 -20.58
CA ASN A 3 11.80 -7.60 -20.53
C ASN A 3 11.31 -6.53 -19.56
N LEU A 4 10.69 -5.47 -20.08
CA LEU A 4 10.01 -4.46 -19.27
C LEU A 4 8.56 -4.89 -19.08
N THR A 5 8.11 -4.98 -17.83
CA THR A 5 6.70 -5.24 -17.49
C THR A 5 6.10 -4.01 -16.83
N PHE A 6 5.00 -3.52 -17.40
CA PHE A 6 4.22 -2.42 -16.82
C PHE A 6 2.92 -2.98 -16.24
N ALA A 7 2.79 -2.93 -14.91
CA ALA A 7 1.63 -3.43 -14.18
C ALA A 7 0.72 -2.26 -13.79
N ILE A 8 -0.52 -2.25 -14.30
CA ILE A 8 -1.49 -1.18 -14.06
C ILE A 8 -2.65 -1.74 -13.22
N PRO A 9 -2.62 -1.63 -11.87
CA PRO A 9 -3.66 -2.20 -11.01
C PRO A 9 -5.06 -1.66 -11.29
N SER A 10 -5.20 -0.39 -11.69
CA SER A 10 -6.51 0.19 -12.03
C SER A 10 -7.18 -0.43 -13.26
N LEU A 11 -6.44 -1.18 -14.09
CA LEU A 11 -6.99 -1.94 -15.22
C LEU A 11 -7.40 -3.36 -14.84
N ASN A 12 -6.97 -3.87 -13.69
CA ASN A 12 -7.41 -5.17 -13.18
C ASN A 12 -8.78 -5.02 -12.50
N ARG A 13 -9.83 -5.13 -13.30
CA ARG A 13 -11.21 -4.88 -12.90
C ARG A 13 -12.15 -5.94 -13.47
N PRO A 14 -13.32 -6.15 -12.85
CA PRO A 14 -14.33 -7.03 -13.39
C PRO A 14 -14.67 -6.64 -14.84
N SER A 15 -14.83 -7.64 -15.72
CA SER A 15 -15.05 -7.47 -17.16
C SER A 15 -16.32 -6.69 -17.51
N GLU A 16 -17.27 -6.59 -16.57
CA GLU A 16 -18.57 -5.94 -16.75
C GLU A 16 -18.51 -4.41 -16.77
N ARG A 17 -17.37 -3.79 -16.42
CA ARG A 17 -17.22 -2.33 -16.44
C ARG A 17 -16.31 -1.88 -17.60
N PRO A 18 -16.77 -1.00 -18.52
CA PRO A 18 -15.91 -0.42 -19.54
C PRO A 18 -14.81 0.46 -18.93
N VAL A 19 -13.67 0.64 -19.60
CA VAL A 19 -12.55 1.44 -19.07
C VAL A 19 -13.06 2.87 -18.92
N PRO A 20 -12.99 3.49 -17.73
CA PRO A 20 -13.61 4.79 -17.50
C PRO A 20 -12.81 5.96 -18.12
N PHE A 21 -11.83 5.67 -18.98
CA PHE A 21 -10.96 6.63 -19.62
C PHE A 21 -10.47 6.11 -20.98
N ASP A 22 -10.19 7.04 -21.90
CA ASP A 22 -9.60 6.71 -23.19
C ASP A 22 -8.18 6.17 -23.03
N THR A 23 -7.83 5.16 -23.83
CA THR A 23 -6.54 4.46 -23.76
C THR A 23 -5.78 4.48 -25.10
N PRO A 24 -5.58 5.64 -25.75
CA PRO A 24 -4.94 5.71 -27.07
C PRO A 24 -3.52 5.14 -27.07
N GLY A 25 -2.78 5.31 -25.98
CA GLY A 25 -1.45 4.73 -25.81
C GLY A 25 -1.46 3.20 -25.79
N LEU A 26 -2.41 2.58 -25.06
CA LEU A 26 -2.54 1.12 -25.05
C LEU A 26 -2.99 0.59 -26.42
N ASN A 27 -3.90 1.30 -27.09
CA ASN A 27 -4.33 0.97 -28.44
C ASN A 27 -3.17 1.04 -29.46
N ALA A 28 -2.24 1.99 -29.29
CA ALA A 28 -1.05 2.06 -30.12
C ALA A 28 -0.11 0.86 -29.88
N LEU A 29 0.04 0.41 -28.62
CA LEU A 29 0.82 -0.79 -28.29
C LEU A 29 0.23 -2.05 -28.92
N LEU A 30 -1.10 -2.17 -28.98
CA LEU A 30 -1.79 -3.30 -29.62
C LEU A 30 -1.51 -3.42 -31.13
N ARG A 31 -1.02 -2.37 -31.80
CA ARG A 31 -0.62 -2.45 -33.22
C ARG A 31 0.62 -3.32 -33.43
N PHE A 32 1.46 -3.45 -32.41
CA PHE A 32 2.74 -4.16 -32.47
C PHE A 32 2.81 -5.35 -31.52
N GLY A 33 1.74 -5.63 -30.78
CA GLY A 33 1.69 -6.67 -29.76
C GLY A 33 0.43 -7.52 -29.87
N HIS A 34 0.37 -8.55 -29.02
CA HIS A 34 -0.81 -9.39 -28.89
C HIS A 34 -1.52 -9.09 -27.57
N PHE A 35 -2.85 -8.93 -27.64
CA PHE A 35 -3.68 -8.92 -26.45
C PHE A 35 -3.96 -10.35 -26.01
N THR A 36 -3.71 -10.66 -24.75
CA THR A 36 -4.12 -11.92 -24.13
C THR A 36 -4.96 -11.61 -22.91
N SER A 37 -6.21 -12.06 -22.93
CA SER A 37 -7.08 -12.00 -21.77
C SER A 37 -6.67 -13.10 -20.79
N LEU A 38 -6.17 -12.70 -19.62
CA LEU A 38 -5.84 -13.60 -18.53
C LEU A 38 -6.71 -13.23 -17.32
N PRO A 39 -7.79 -13.99 -17.05
CA PRO A 39 -8.57 -13.76 -15.84
C PRO A 39 -7.68 -14.03 -14.63
N ALA A 40 -7.59 -13.05 -13.73
CA ALA A 40 -6.85 -13.17 -12.49
C ALA A 40 -7.63 -12.45 -11.39
N GLU A 41 -7.71 -13.09 -10.22
CA GLU A 41 -8.14 -12.41 -9.01
C GLU A 41 -7.23 -11.22 -8.71
N THR A 42 -7.78 -10.15 -8.13
CA THR A 42 -7.02 -8.96 -7.76
C THR A 42 -5.81 -9.31 -6.88
N SER A 43 -5.99 -10.20 -5.92
CA SER A 43 -4.91 -10.69 -5.05
C SER A 43 -3.77 -11.34 -5.85
N VAL A 44 -4.08 -12.14 -6.86
CA VAL A 44 -3.09 -12.84 -7.70
C VAL A 44 -2.31 -11.86 -8.56
N PHE A 45 -2.98 -10.87 -9.14
CA PHE A 45 -2.30 -9.81 -9.92
C PHE A 45 -1.31 -9.03 -9.04
N TYR A 46 -1.75 -8.59 -7.87
CA TYR A 46 -0.90 -7.85 -6.93
C TYR A 46 0.27 -8.72 -6.47
N ALA A 47 0.03 -9.97 -6.07
CA ALA A 47 1.07 -10.90 -5.64
C ALA A 47 2.15 -11.14 -6.70
N ARG A 48 1.78 -11.23 -7.99
CA ARG A 48 2.75 -11.47 -9.07
C ARG A 48 3.53 -10.23 -9.48
N HIS A 49 2.89 -9.07 -9.53
CA HIS A 49 3.43 -7.92 -10.24
C HIS A 49 3.77 -6.72 -9.35
N LEU A 50 3.14 -6.60 -8.18
CA LEU A 50 3.25 -5.42 -7.32
C LEU A 50 3.81 -5.74 -5.94
N TRP A 51 3.63 -6.98 -5.47
CA TRP A 51 4.17 -7.44 -4.20
C TRP A 51 5.69 -7.47 -4.25
N ARG A 52 6.33 -6.72 -3.36
CA ARG A 52 7.79 -6.64 -3.23
C ARG A 52 8.31 -7.44 -2.02
N GLY A 53 7.53 -8.41 -1.54
CA GLY A 53 7.81 -9.06 -0.27
C GLY A 53 7.30 -8.25 0.91
N ARG A 54 7.91 -8.47 2.07
CA ARG A 54 7.55 -7.84 3.35
C ARG A 54 7.94 -6.35 3.33
N PRO A 55 6.99 -5.41 3.22
CA PRO A 55 7.28 -3.96 3.12
C PRO A 55 8.05 -3.41 4.32
N GLU A 56 7.91 -4.02 5.49
CA GLU A 56 8.65 -3.68 6.70
C GLU A 56 10.17 -3.92 6.55
N ILE A 57 10.62 -4.79 5.65
CA ILE A 57 12.07 -5.06 5.45
C ILE A 57 12.79 -3.80 4.97
N SER A 58 12.19 -3.05 4.04
CA SER A 58 12.79 -1.80 3.56
C SER A 58 12.94 -0.79 4.70
N ILE A 59 11.95 -0.74 5.60
CA ILE A 59 11.96 0.16 6.76
C ILE A 59 13.00 -0.30 7.79
N LEU A 60 13.09 -1.60 8.06
CA LEU A 60 14.11 -2.17 8.95
C LEU A 60 15.52 -1.87 8.44
N ALA A 61 15.75 -1.99 7.12
CA ALA A 61 17.02 -1.65 6.50
C ALA A 61 17.34 -0.15 6.63
N GLU A 62 16.36 0.75 6.42
CA GLU A 62 16.53 2.20 6.65
C GLU A 62 16.89 2.53 8.11
N LEU A 63 16.41 1.73 9.06
CA LEU A 63 16.71 1.85 10.48
C LEU A 63 17.99 1.12 10.91
N GLY A 64 18.68 0.41 10.01
CA GLY A 64 19.86 -0.40 10.34
C GLY A 64 19.56 -1.61 11.23
N LEU A 65 18.32 -2.10 11.21
CA LEU A 65 17.87 -3.26 11.99
C LEU A 65 17.94 -4.55 11.18
N SER A 66 18.10 -5.69 11.86
CA SER A 66 18.06 -7.01 11.21
C SER A 66 16.70 -7.27 10.56
N VAL A 67 16.68 -8.01 9.45
CA VAL A 67 15.47 -8.50 8.78
C VAL A 67 14.63 -9.44 9.67
N ASP A 68 15.28 -10.07 10.64
CA ASP A 68 14.64 -10.97 11.62
C ASP A 68 14.02 -10.21 12.81
N THR A 69 14.21 -8.89 12.87
CA THR A 69 13.58 -8.04 13.90
C THR A 69 12.06 -8.14 13.78
N PRO A 70 11.33 -8.51 14.86
CA PRO A 70 9.87 -8.50 14.83
C PRO A 70 9.33 -7.11 14.51
N ALA A 71 8.58 -7.01 13.42
CA ALA A 71 8.01 -5.75 12.95
C ALA A 71 6.63 -6.00 12.34
N LEU A 72 5.73 -5.03 12.50
CA LEU A 72 4.38 -5.04 11.96
C LEU A 72 4.09 -3.66 11.36
N LEU A 73 3.39 -3.64 10.23
CA LEU A 73 2.80 -2.41 9.73
C LEU A 73 1.57 -2.04 10.57
N ALA A 74 1.50 -0.78 10.98
CA ALA A 74 0.34 -0.21 11.66
C ALA A 74 -0.16 1.01 10.88
N ALA A 75 -1.48 1.15 10.80
CA ALA A 75 -2.12 2.34 10.24
C ALA A 75 -2.94 3.01 11.35
N PRO A 76 -2.92 4.35 11.45
CA PRO A 76 -3.77 5.05 12.40
C PRO A 76 -5.24 4.83 12.04
N VAL A 77 -6.06 4.69 13.08
CA VAL A 77 -7.51 4.60 12.98
C VAL A 77 -8.14 5.60 13.94
N CYS A 78 -9.14 6.33 13.46
CA CYS A 78 -10.02 7.14 14.30
C CYS A 78 -11.36 6.43 14.38
N GLN A 79 -11.74 6.02 15.60
CA GLN A 79 -13.00 5.34 15.85
C GLN A 79 -13.86 6.22 16.75
N GLN A 80 -15.03 6.62 16.24
CA GLN A 80 -16.03 7.34 17.02
C GLN A 80 -17.21 6.40 17.30
N MET A 81 -17.45 6.14 18.57
CA MET A 81 -18.55 5.29 19.04
C MET A 81 -19.73 6.16 19.48
N GLY A 82 -20.90 5.91 18.92
CA GLY A 82 -22.18 6.44 19.37
C GLY A 82 -23.06 5.33 19.95
N MET A 83 -24.20 5.70 20.55
CA MET A 83 -25.14 4.76 21.19
C MET A 83 -25.57 3.60 20.27
N ASN A 84 -25.67 3.84 18.96
CA ASN A 84 -26.16 2.88 17.96
C ASN A 84 -25.31 2.83 16.67
N GLN A 85 -24.16 3.51 16.63
CA GLN A 85 -23.31 3.57 15.44
C GLN A 85 -21.83 3.57 15.81
N ALA A 86 -21.00 2.96 14.96
CA ALA A 86 -19.56 3.06 15.02
C ALA A 86 -19.08 3.68 13.71
N HIS A 87 -18.40 4.82 13.79
CA HIS A 87 -17.72 5.41 12.66
C HIS A 87 -16.22 5.09 12.76
N LEU A 88 -15.66 4.48 11.73
CA LEU A 88 -14.24 4.17 11.63
C LEU A 88 -13.66 4.89 10.41
N ALA A 89 -12.71 5.80 10.65
CA ALA A 89 -11.90 6.41 9.62
C ALA A 89 -10.47 5.87 9.73
N SER A 90 -9.87 5.49 8.61
CA SER A 90 -8.50 4.98 8.56
C SER A 90 -7.80 5.38 7.26
N GLY A 91 -6.49 5.19 7.22
CA GLY A 91 -5.68 5.39 6.02
C GLY A 91 -5.88 6.79 5.41
N ARG A 92 -6.19 6.84 4.11
CA ARG A 92 -6.36 8.11 3.37
C ARG A 92 -7.48 9.00 3.91
N ALA A 93 -8.51 8.44 4.55
CA ALA A 93 -9.62 9.23 5.09
C ALA A 93 -9.19 10.15 6.24
N LEU A 94 -8.11 9.79 6.96
CA LEU A 94 -7.56 10.61 8.04
C LEU A 94 -6.67 11.75 7.55
N SER A 95 -6.29 11.76 6.27
CA SER A 95 -5.41 12.79 5.65
C SER A 95 -4.14 13.10 6.46
N VAL A 96 -3.59 12.12 7.17
CA VAL A 96 -2.40 12.28 8.03
C VAL A 96 -1.19 12.59 7.17
N THR A 97 -0.55 13.72 7.44
CA THR A 97 0.68 14.14 6.79
C THR A 97 1.89 13.35 7.32
N ALA A 98 2.98 13.34 6.55
CA ALA A 98 4.22 12.71 7.00
C ALA A 98 4.79 13.35 8.28
N GLN A 99 4.56 14.66 8.46
CA GLN A 99 4.97 15.39 9.66
C GLN A 99 4.14 14.97 10.88
N GLU A 100 2.80 14.90 10.75
CA GLU A 100 1.93 14.43 11.83
C GLU A 100 2.25 12.99 12.21
N ALA A 101 2.45 12.11 11.23
CA ALA A 101 2.87 10.73 11.49
C ALA A 101 4.19 10.65 12.28
N ALA A 102 5.16 11.53 11.97
CA ALA A 102 6.42 11.59 12.71
C ALA A 102 6.21 12.03 14.17
N GLN A 103 5.39 13.06 14.38
CA GLN A 103 5.05 13.57 15.71
C GLN A 103 4.33 12.51 16.55
N TRP A 104 3.39 11.76 15.95
CA TRP A 104 2.71 10.67 16.63
C TRP A 104 3.66 9.53 16.99
N CYS A 105 4.55 9.14 16.09
CA CYS A 105 5.56 8.12 16.39
C CYS A 105 6.46 8.55 17.56
N ALA A 106 6.89 9.81 17.60
CA ALA A 106 7.67 10.35 18.72
C ALA A 106 6.87 10.28 20.04
N GLY A 107 5.63 10.76 20.05
CA GLY A 107 4.78 10.69 21.25
C GLY A 107 4.49 9.26 21.72
N LEU A 108 4.28 8.32 20.79
CA LEU A 108 4.10 6.90 21.12
C LEU A 108 5.39 6.29 21.70
N ASN A 109 6.55 6.62 21.14
CA ASN A 109 7.84 6.17 21.68
C ASN A 109 8.05 6.69 23.10
N ASP A 110 7.76 7.98 23.34
CA ASP A 110 7.85 8.59 24.68
C ASP A 110 6.88 7.92 25.67
N PHE A 111 5.66 7.62 25.22
CA PHE A 111 4.64 6.97 26.06
C PHE A 111 4.99 5.51 26.39
N PHE A 112 5.55 4.76 25.43
CA PHE A 112 5.84 3.33 25.54
C PHE A 112 7.31 3.00 25.82
N VAL A 113 8.10 3.98 26.30
CA VAL A 113 9.56 3.99 26.46
C VAL A 113 10.21 2.72 27.06
N ARG A 114 9.44 1.84 27.73
CA ARG A 114 9.93 0.61 28.39
C ARG A 114 9.14 -0.67 28.10
N THR A 115 8.07 -0.61 27.31
CA THR A 115 7.05 -1.69 27.30
C THR A 115 6.82 -2.29 25.92
N VAL A 116 7.14 -1.56 24.86
CA VAL A 116 6.87 -1.97 23.46
C VAL A 116 8.06 -1.57 22.59
N GLY A 117 8.25 -2.26 21.46
CA GLY A 117 9.25 -1.87 20.46
C GLY A 117 9.04 -0.45 19.92
N GLY A 118 9.99 0.06 19.15
CA GLY A 118 9.94 1.43 18.62
C GLY A 118 8.91 1.62 17.49
N PHE A 119 8.31 2.81 17.44
CA PHE A 119 7.44 3.28 16.37
C PHE A 119 8.23 4.14 15.39
N THR A 120 8.06 3.88 14.09
CA THR A 120 8.61 4.69 13.02
C THR A 120 7.54 4.95 11.96
N ARG A 121 7.61 6.10 11.30
CA ARG A 121 6.72 6.37 10.17
C ARG A 121 7.15 5.54 8.96
N SER A 122 6.20 4.91 8.28
CA SER A 122 6.43 4.40 6.93
C SER A 122 6.34 5.54 5.92
N ASN A 123 7.23 5.57 4.94
CA ASN A 123 7.04 6.47 3.80
C ASN A 123 5.80 6.01 2.99
N PRO A 124 4.95 6.93 2.50
CA PRO A 124 3.67 6.61 1.84
C PRO A 124 3.82 5.90 0.48
N THR A 125 5.03 5.51 0.10
CA THR A 125 5.33 4.81 -1.15
C THR A 125 4.69 3.43 -1.24
N TYR A 126 4.27 2.86 -0.11
CA TYR A 126 3.62 1.55 -0.03
C TYR A 126 2.13 1.73 0.27
N GLY A 127 1.39 2.19 -0.74
CA GLY A 127 -0.07 2.21 -0.70
C GLY A 127 -0.63 0.79 -0.84
N CYS A 128 -1.40 0.36 0.15
CA CYS A 128 -2.58 -0.48 -0.07
C CYS A 128 -3.81 0.41 0.10
#